data_AF-A0A9E1VE67-F1
#
_entry.id   AF-A0A9E1VE67-F1
#
_cell.length_a   1.000
_cell.length_b   1.000
_cell.length_c   1.000
_cell.angle_alpha   90.00
_cell.angle_beta   90.00
_cell.angle_gamma   90.00
#
_symmetry.space_group_name_H-M   'P 1'
#
loop_
_entity.id
_entity.type
_entity.pdbx_description
1 polymer ?
#
loop_
_entity_poly.entity_id
_entity_poly.type
_entity_poly.pdbx_seq_one_letter_code
_entity_poly.pdbx_strand_id
1 'polypeptide(L)' 'LIPLSTVLESTDRIPKDFPVVVQCRSGARSASAIRKLEDAHGYTNLVNLTGGILRWQEEIDSSLARY' A
#
# COMPACT_ATOMS: atom_id res chain seq x y z
N LEU A 1 2.58 -10.20 3.15
CA LEU A 1 1.40 -9.31 3.26
C LEU A 1 1.30 -8.81 4.70
N ILE A 2 1.00 -7.52 4.90
CA ILE A 2 0.72 -6.92 6.22
C ILE A 2 -0.78 -6.57 6.24
N PRO A 3 -1.60 -7.16 7.13
CA PRO A 3 -3.01 -6.81 7.25
C PRO A 3 -3.22 -5.34 7.69
N LEU A 4 -4.25 -4.68 7.15
CA LEU A 4 -4.59 -3.29 7.54
C LEU A 4 -4.94 -3.16 9.03
N SER A 5 -5.48 -4.22 9.64
CA SER A 5 -5.82 -4.24 11.06
C SER A 5 -4.60 -4.25 11.98
N THR A 6 -3.45 -4.75 11.49
CA THR A 6 -2.22 -4.90 12.28
C THR A 6 -1.05 -4.07 11.71
N VAL A 7 -1.36 -3.03 10.95
CA VAL A 7 -0.34 -2.28 10.20
C VAL A 7 0.49 -1.37 11.09
N LEU A 8 -0.09 -0.86 12.18
CA LEU A 8 0.60 0.01 13.14
C LEU A 8 1.61 -0.76 13.99
N GLU A 9 1.35 -2.05 14.21
CA GLU A 9 2.24 -2.94 14.96
C GLU A 9 3.38 -3.52 14.08
N SER A 10 3.32 -3.35 12.75
CA SER A 10 4.27 -3.93 11.80
C SER A 10 5.27 -2.91 11.24
N THR A 11 5.52 -1.81 11.96
CA THR A 11 6.34 -0.69 11.46
C THR A 11 7.82 -1.03 11.32
N ASP A 12 8.32 -2.01 12.04
CA ASP A 12 9.67 -2.59 11.92
C ASP A 12 9.96 -3.15 10.53
N ARG A 13 8.90 -3.53 9.80
CA ARG A 13 8.99 -4.13 8.46
C ARG A 13 8.86 -3.12 7.33
N ILE A 14 8.59 -1.85 7.65
CA ILE A 14 8.35 -0.80 6.67
C ILE A 14 9.55 0.16 6.71
N PRO A 15 10.44 0.11 5.70
CA PRO A 15 11.62 0.97 5.68
C PRO A 15 11.22 2.44 5.54
N LYS A 16 12.01 3.32 6.15
CA LYS A 16 11.81 4.79 6.12
C LYS A 16 12.78 5.52 5.19
N ASP A 17 13.85 4.85 4.75
CA ASP A 17 14.97 5.49 4.05
C ASP A 17 14.78 5.59 2.53
N PHE A 18 13.76 4.93 1.98
CA PHE A 18 13.46 4.93 0.55
C PHE A 18 11.95 4.90 0.28
N PRO A 19 11.49 5.33 -0.90
CA PRO A 19 10.07 5.30 -1.25
C PRO A 19 9.48 3.88 -1.17
N VAL A 20 8.31 3.75 -0.53
CA VAL A 20 7.60 2.47 -0.38
C VAL A 20 6.23 2.55 -1.05
N VAL A 21 6.01 1.70 -2.05
CA VAL A 21 4.70 1.58 -2.69
C VAL A 21 3.81 0.65 -1.88
N VAL A 22 2.66 1.14 -1.44
CA VAL A 22 1.64 0.36 -0.73
C VAL A 22 0.47 0.10 -1.68
N GLN A 23 0.09 -1.17 -1.81
CA GLN A 23 -1.00 -1.58 -2.71
C GLN A 23 -2.01 -2.47 -2.01
N CYS A 24 -3.24 -2.42 -2.50
CA CYS A 24 -4.28 -3.39 -2.20
C CYS A 24 -5.10 -3.66 -3.48
N ARG A 25 -6.19 -4.44 -3.37
CA ARG A 25 -7.07 -4.74 -4.52
C ARG A 25 -7.46 -3.50 -5.35
N SER A 26 -8.02 -2.46 -4.72
CA SER A 26 -8.58 -1.28 -5.40
C SER A 26 -7.90 0.06 -5.04
N GLY A 27 -6.84 0.03 -4.24
CA GLY A 27 -6.18 1.24 -3.71
C GLY A 27 -6.81 1.85 -2.45
N ALA A 28 -8.04 1.48 -2.07
CA ALA A 28 -8.74 2.08 -0.93
C ALA A 28 -8.13 1.72 0.44
N ARG A 29 -7.80 0.43 0.65
CA ARG A 29 -7.21 -0.04 1.91
C ARG A 29 -5.77 0.41 2.09
N SER A 30 -5.00 0.47 1.00
CA SER A 30 -3.64 1.00 1.01
C SER A 30 -3.62 2.49 1.34
N ALA A 31 -4.54 3.29 0.78
CA ALA A 31 -4.69 4.70 1.17
C ALA A 31 -5.07 4.88 2.65
N SER A 32 -5.87 3.97 3.22
CA SER A 32 -6.15 3.97 4.67
C SER A 32 -4.92 3.56 5.50
N ALA A 33 -4.15 2.57 5.04
CA ALA A 33 -2.92 2.14 5.72
C ALA A 33 -1.88 3.27 5.77
N ILE A 34 -1.68 3.95 4.63
CA ILE A 34 -0.75 5.08 4.52
C ILE A 34 -1.13 6.17 5.53
N ARG A 35 -2.38 6.65 5.51
CA ARG A 35 -2.85 7.68 6.46
C ARG A 35 -2.62 7.28 7.92
N LYS A 36 -2.95 6.04 8.30
CA LYS A 36 -2.71 5.54 9.65
C LYS A 36 -1.23 5.60 10.03
N LEU A 37 -0.33 5.20 9.11
CA LEU A 37 1.11 5.19 9.34
C LEU A 37 1.69 6.62 9.38
N GLU A 38 1.23 7.51 8.50
CA GLU A 38 1.58 8.93 8.49
C GLU A 38 1.17 9.59 9.83
N ASP A 39 -0.10 9.43 10.22
CA ASP A 39 -0.66 10.05 11.43
C ASP A 39 -0.03 9.52 12.72
N ALA A 40 0.19 8.20 12.84
CA ALA A 40 0.65 7.58 14.07
C ALA A 40 2.19 7.50 14.20
N HIS A 41 2.91 7.42 13.08
CA HIS A 41 4.36 7.14 13.07
C HIS A 41 5.18 8.10 12.19
N GLY A 42 4.55 9.12 11.62
CA GLY A 42 5.22 10.17 10.87
C GLY A 42 5.90 9.67 9.60
N TYR A 43 5.35 8.63 8.96
CA TYR A 43 5.83 8.22 7.65
C TYR A 43 5.66 9.35 6.63
N THR A 44 6.60 9.50 5.71
CA THR A 44 6.58 10.53 4.65
C THR A 44 7.00 9.98 3.29
N ASN A 45 7.38 8.71 3.24
CA ASN A 45 7.94 8.02 2.08
C ASN A 45 6.97 7.00 1.47
N LEU A 46 5.70 6.98 1.89
CA LEU A 46 4.72 6.00 1.42
C LEU A 46 3.95 6.52 0.21
N VAL A 47 3.80 5.68 -0.81
CA VAL A 47 3.10 6.02 -2.05
C VAL A 47 1.96 5.03 -2.27
N ASN A 48 0.76 5.53 -2.51
CA ASN A 48 -0.39 4.67 -2.81
C ASN A 48 -0.38 4.28 -4.29
N LEU A 49 -0.51 2.99 -4.59
CA LEU A 49 -0.84 2.54 -5.94
C LEU A 49 -2.33 2.84 -6.23
N THR A 50 -2.61 3.98 -6.86
CA THR A 50 -3.97 4.42 -7.19
C THR A 50 -4.68 3.42 -8.11
N GLY A 51 -5.90 3.04 -7.75
CA GLY A 51 -6.66 1.98 -8.44
C GLY A 51 -6.26 0.55 -8.03
N GLY A 52 -5.18 0.40 -7.25
CA GLY A 52 -4.70 -0.89 -6.76
C GLY A 52 -4.25 -1.84 -7.86
N ILE A 53 -4.15 -3.12 -7.51
CA ILE A 53 -3.73 -4.15 -8.46
C ILE A 53 -4.72 -4.31 -9.62
N LEU A 54 -6.02 -4.03 -9.42
CA LEU A 54 -7.01 -4.15 -10.49
C LEU A 54 -6.70 -3.22 -11.65
N ARG A 55 -6.45 -1.93 -11.37
CA ARG A 55 -6.09 -0.96 -12.41
C ARG A 55 -4.74 -1.29 -13.06
N TRP A 56 -3.78 -1.77 -12.28
CA TRP A 56 -2.49 -2.23 -12.82
C TRP A 56 -2.66 -3.39 -13.81
N GLN A 57 -3.55 -4.33 -13.50
CA GLN A 57 -3.88 -5.47 -14.38
C GLN A 57 -4.59 -5.05 -15.66
N GLU A 58 -5.30 -3.93 -15.65
CA GLU A 58 -6.01 -3.40 -16.81
C GLU A 58 -5.09 -2.58 -17.71
N GLU A 59 -4.26 -1.71 -17.13
CA GLU A 59 -3.52 -0.69 -17.87
C GLU A 59 -2.06 -1.06 -18.15
N ILE A 60 -1.44 -1.91 -17.32
CA ILE A 60 0.01 -2.15 -17.36
C ILE A 60 0.36 -3.61 -17.64
N ASP A 61 -0.19 -4.55 -16.88
CA ASP A 61 0.13 -5.97 -17.01
C ASP A 61 -1.12 -6.84 -17.05
N SER A 62 -1.64 -7.04 -18.26
CA SER A 62 -2.80 -7.88 -18.52
C SER A 62 -2.53 -9.39 -18.42
N SER A 63 -1.28 -9.81 -18.22
CA SER A 63 -0.94 -11.23 -18.06
C SER A 63 -1.22 -11.76 -16.64
N LEU A 64 -1.33 -10.84 -15.68
CA LEU A 64 -1.63 -11.17 -14.29
C LEU A 64 -3.06 -11.74 -14.15
N ALA A 65 -3.19 -12.75 -13.30
CA ALA A 65 -4.48 -13.36 -13.00
C ALA A 65 -5.44 -12.34 -12.38
N ARG A 66 -6.59 -12.12 -13.03
CA ARG A 66 -7.68 -11.31 -12.48
C ARG A 66 -8.39 -12.10 -11.38
N TYR A 67 -8.71 -11.40 -10.29
CA TYR A 67 -9.42 -11.93 -9.13
C TYR A 67 -10.93 -12.02 -9.36
#